data_AF-A0A1W2BZL1-F1
#
_entry.id   AF-A0A1W2BZL1-F1
#
_cell.length_a   1.000
_cell.length_b   1.000
_cell.length_c   1.000
_cell.angle_alpha   90.00
_cell.angle_beta   90.00
_cell.angle_gamma   90.00
#
_symmetry.space_group_name_H-M   'P 1'
#
loop_
_entity.id
_entity.type
_entity.pdbx_description
1 polymer ?
#
loop_
_entity_poly.entity_id
_entity_poly.type
_entity_poly.pdbx_seq_one_letter_code
_entity_poly.pdbx_strand_id
1 'polypeptide(L)'
;MKNIKLLTILMAASMLASCAKSSDTTKKTKAERETTTTTTTAEETTSSETTEATTTTAATTTATTNVISTWEGTHVDGFEGEWHRTNTHSSINGTITIDEVNEDNLHFVGEFQFFYHSGDAEGEAYFISENEAVYEDERGTITFTLEDGELSLVSEGNPGYMGNRVTTDGTYVIGEPAYTNRNVIAETFPNGENEEISEMLGEISDEVFLTPTYIGIVTEEDVTLSDGTSARHIECYVPTDTAGYDIIITEDGMIYFLSYGSAFVTNDTDYTSRELPAYTA
;
A
#
# COMPACT_ATOMS: atom_id res chain seq x y z
N MET A 1 -31.42 -41.91 3.03
CA MET A 1 -30.93 -40.54 3.34
C MET A 1 -31.21 -39.67 2.13
N LYS A 2 -31.66 -38.44 2.39
CA LYS A 2 -32.38 -37.58 1.43
C LYS A 2 -31.43 -36.97 0.40
N ASN A 3 -31.89 -36.99 -0.85
CA ASN A 3 -31.33 -36.31 -2.00
C ASN A 3 -31.36 -34.78 -1.80
N ILE A 4 -30.23 -34.11 -1.97
CA ILE A 4 -30.18 -32.65 -2.15
C ILE A 4 -29.71 -32.40 -3.59
N LYS A 5 -30.58 -31.72 -4.35
CA LYS A 5 -30.43 -31.42 -5.77
C LYS A 5 -29.52 -30.21 -5.94
N LEU A 6 -28.55 -30.35 -6.84
CA LEU A 6 -27.83 -29.26 -7.52
C LEU A 6 -28.83 -28.24 -8.08
N LEU A 7 -28.62 -26.95 -7.81
CA LEU A 7 -29.23 -25.86 -8.54
C LEU A 7 -28.12 -25.10 -9.28
N THR A 8 -28.02 -25.36 -10.57
CA THR A 8 -27.17 -24.64 -11.52
C THR A 8 -28.02 -23.53 -12.12
N ILE A 9 -27.67 -22.26 -11.87
CA ILE A 9 -28.29 -21.12 -12.58
C ILE A 9 -27.30 -20.64 -13.63
N LEU A 10 -27.66 -20.96 -14.87
CA LEU A 10 -27.06 -20.50 -16.11
C LEU A 10 -27.89 -19.29 -16.56
N MET A 11 -27.30 -18.10 -16.67
CA MET A 11 -27.89 -17.02 -17.46
C MET A 11 -26.90 -16.56 -18.53
N ALA A 12 -27.34 -16.75 -19.77
CA ALA A 12 -26.65 -16.36 -20.97
C ALA A 12 -27.07 -14.94 -21.40
N ALA A 13 -26.05 -14.19 -21.79
CA ALA A 13 -25.97 -13.16 -22.83
C ALA A 13 -27.25 -12.50 -23.37
N SER A 14 -27.23 -11.17 -23.41
CA SER A 14 -27.80 -10.40 -24.51
C SER A 14 -26.85 -9.27 -24.91
N MET A 15 -26.15 -9.47 -26.04
CA MET A 15 -25.54 -8.42 -26.83
C MET A 15 -26.64 -7.64 -27.54
N LEU A 16 -26.58 -6.30 -27.49
CA LEU A 16 -27.22 -5.45 -28.50
C LEU A 16 -26.22 -4.38 -28.95
N ALA A 17 -25.86 -4.48 -30.22
CA ALA A 17 -25.14 -3.48 -30.97
C ALA A 17 -26.01 -2.23 -31.17
N SER A 18 -25.41 -1.05 -31.05
CA SER A 18 -25.92 0.17 -31.69
C SER A 18 -24.77 0.90 -32.36
N CYS A 19 -24.76 0.83 -33.69
CA CYS A 19 -24.01 1.74 -34.53
C CYS A 19 -24.78 3.05 -34.63
N ALA A 20 -24.14 4.18 -34.31
CA ALA A 20 -24.57 5.49 -34.81
C ALA A 20 -23.35 6.30 -35.26
N LYS A 21 -23.35 6.60 -36.55
CA LYS A 21 -22.44 7.50 -37.28
C LYS A 21 -23.00 8.92 -37.22
N SER A 22 -22.15 9.92 -36.94
CA SER A 22 -22.19 11.27 -37.55
C SER A 22 -20.83 11.93 -37.29
N SER A 23 -20.01 12.26 -38.29
CA SER A 23 -19.88 13.59 -38.93
C SER A 23 -20.02 14.74 -37.91
N ASP A 24 -19.10 15.70 -37.78
CA ASP A 24 -18.39 16.39 -38.85
C ASP A 24 -17.21 17.21 -38.27
N THR A 25 -16.19 17.32 -39.11
CA THR A 25 -15.14 18.34 -39.24
C THR A 25 -15.22 19.61 -38.37
N THR A 26 -14.15 19.98 -37.63
CA THR A 26 -13.66 21.38 -37.57
C THR A 26 -12.15 21.45 -37.30
N LYS A 27 -11.54 22.38 -38.02
CA LYS A 27 -10.13 22.72 -38.26
C LYS A 27 -9.54 23.66 -37.19
N LYS A 28 -8.21 23.61 -37.08
CA LYS A 28 -7.26 24.63 -36.54
C LYS A 28 -7.31 24.78 -35.00
N THR A 29 -6.19 24.89 -34.28
CA THR A 29 -4.99 25.70 -34.54
C THR A 29 -3.82 25.12 -33.73
N LYS A 30 -2.67 24.92 -34.37
CA LYS A 30 -1.43 24.50 -33.71
C LYS A 30 -0.79 25.76 -33.12
N ALA A 31 -0.86 25.91 -31.79
CA ALA A 31 -0.14 26.95 -31.09
C ALA A 31 1.34 26.55 -30.98
N GLU A 32 2.16 27.48 -31.42
CA GLU A 32 3.62 27.49 -31.44
C GLU A 32 4.12 27.65 -30.00
N ARG A 33 4.86 26.66 -29.49
CA ARG A 33 5.52 26.72 -28.18
C ARG A 33 6.92 27.27 -28.38
N GLU A 34 7.06 28.58 -28.27
CA GLU A 34 8.36 29.22 -28.06
C GLU A 34 8.90 28.77 -26.70
N THR A 35 10.06 28.12 -26.71
CA THR A 35 10.82 27.78 -25.50
C THR A 35 11.96 28.78 -25.39
N THR A 36 11.77 29.81 -24.58
CA THR A 36 12.82 30.77 -24.26
C THR A 36 13.71 30.18 -23.18
N THR A 37 14.90 29.72 -23.58
CA THR A 37 15.96 29.33 -22.64
C THR A 37 16.69 30.58 -22.18
N THR A 38 16.44 31.01 -20.94
CA THR A 38 17.20 32.09 -20.30
C THR A 38 18.45 31.49 -19.67
N THR A 39 19.59 31.70 -20.32
CA THR A 39 20.92 31.39 -19.78
C THR A 39 21.32 32.49 -18.82
N THR A 40 21.30 32.22 -17.51
CA THR A 40 21.90 33.11 -16.52
C THR A 40 23.38 32.78 -16.39
N THR A 41 24.20 33.71 -16.84
CA THR A 41 25.66 33.73 -16.68
C THR A 41 25.97 34.21 -15.27
N ALA A 42 26.60 33.37 -14.45
CA ALA A 42 27.28 33.80 -13.23
C ALA A 42 28.78 33.87 -13.55
N GLU A 43 29.31 35.08 -13.61
CA GLU A 43 30.75 35.34 -13.50
C GLU A 43 31.17 35.02 -12.06
N GLU A 44 32.07 34.06 -11.89
CA GLU A 44 32.90 34.00 -10.69
C GLU A 44 34.38 34.00 -11.06
N THR A 45 35.05 34.86 -10.32
CA THR A 45 36.39 35.38 -10.47
C THR A 45 37.45 34.32 -10.16
N THR A 46 38.48 34.33 -10.99
CA THR A 46 39.76 33.64 -10.85
C THR A 46 40.41 33.85 -9.48
N SER A 47 40.82 32.75 -8.82
CA SER A 47 41.99 32.76 -7.95
C SER A 47 42.70 31.40 -8.03
N SER A 48 43.95 31.44 -8.49
CA SER A 48 44.91 30.33 -8.46
C SER A 48 45.21 29.92 -7.02
N GLU A 49 45.37 28.62 -6.78
CA GLU A 49 46.45 28.09 -5.94
C GLU A 49 46.63 26.56 -6.12
N THR A 50 47.86 26.22 -6.48
CA THR A 50 48.70 25.09 -6.04
C THR A 50 48.18 23.65 -6.14
N THR A 51 48.77 22.94 -7.10
CA THR A 51 48.78 21.48 -7.24
C THR A 51 49.59 20.82 -6.11
N GLU A 52 48.92 20.12 -5.19
CA GLU A 52 49.54 19.06 -4.38
C GLU A 52 48.95 17.71 -4.80
N ALA A 53 49.83 16.82 -5.28
CA ALA A 53 49.51 15.45 -5.62
C ALA A 53 49.33 14.63 -4.32
N THR A 54 48.12 14.60 -3.79
CA THR A 54 47.75 13.69 -2.72
C THR A 54 47.62 12.28 -3.30
N THR A 55 48.57 11.42 -2.95
CA THR A 55 48.51 10.00 -3.27
C THR A 55 47.35 9.41 -2.48
N THR A 56 46.20 9.21 -3.13
CA THR A 56 45.05 8.52 -2.55
C THR A 56 45.41 7.05 -2.40
N THR A 57 45.94 6.68 -1.23
CA THR A 57 45.99 5.29 -0.79
C THR A 57 44.56 4.79 -0.74
N ALA A 58 44.17 3.95 -1.68
CA ALA A 58 42.90 3.25 -1.64
C ALA A 58 42.80 2.55 -0.28
N ALA A 59 41.88 3.01 0.56
CA ALA A 59 41.52 2.31 1.77
C ALA A 59 40.90 0.99 1.32
N THR A 60 41.65 -0.09 1.45
CA THR A 60 41.12 -1.45 1.35
C THR A 60 40.11 -1.59 2.48
N THR A 61 38.83 -1.44 2.16
CA THR A 61 37.73 -1.77 3.06
C THR A 61 37.83 -3.28 3.30
N THR A 62 38.39 -3.68 4.43
CA THR A 62 38.32 -5.07 4.87
C THR A 62 36.85 -5.33 5.14
N ALA A 63 36.19 -6.10 4.25
CA ALA A 63 34.87 -6.63 4.54
C ALA A 63 35.01 -7.50 5.79
N THR A 64 34.52 -6.99 6.92
CA THR A 64 34.40 -7.77 8.14
C THR A 64 33.22 -8.71 7.90
N THR A 65 33.51 -9.93 7.45
CA THR A 65 32.53 -11.01 7.45
C THR A 65 32.23 -11.29 8.93
N ASN A 66 31.10 -10.81 9.43
CA ASN A 66 30.58 -11.27 10.71
C ASN A 66 30.32 -12.77 10.53
N VAL A 67 31.14 -13.60 11.16
CA VAL A 67 30.90 -15.03 11.18
C VAL A 67 29.73 -15.23 12.12
N ILE A 68 28.53 -15.43 11.57
CA ILE A 68 27.40 -15.98 12.34
C ILE A 68 27.92 -17.28 12.94
N SER A 69 28.04 -17.32 14.27
CA SER A 69 28.48 -18.53 14.95
C SER A 69 27.40 -19.58 14.75
N THR A 70 27.71 -20.63 13.98
CA THR A 70 26.82 -21.77 13.76
C THR A 70 26.46 -22.35 15.13
N TRP A 71 25.18 -22.29 15.49
CA TRP A 71 24.68 -22.90 16.71
C TRP A 71 24.72 -24.43 16.57
N GLU A 72 25.25 -25.11 17.58
CA GLU A 72 25.23 -26.57 17.63
C GLU A 72 24.02 -27.02 18.46
N GLY A 73 22.94 -27.46 17.81
CA GLY A 73 21.71 -27.88 18.47
C GLY A 73 20.65 -28.40 17.48
N THR A 74 19.44 -28.65 17.97
CA THR A 74 18.29 -29.08 17.15
C THR A 74 17.22 -28.02 17.24
N HIS A 75 16.90 -27.38 16.12
CA HIS A 75 15.85 -26.36 16.07
C HIS A 75 14.48 -26.94 16.42
N VAL A 76 13.53 -26.09 16.79
CA VAL A 76 12.12 -26.48 16.93
C VAL A 76 11.53 -26.85 15.55
N ASP A 77 10.62 -27.82 15.53
CA ASP A 77 9.85 -28.13 14.33
C ASP A 77 8.85 -27.01 14.02
N GLY A 78 8.53 -26.82 12.74
CA GLY A 78 7.40 -26.00 12.31
C GLY A 78 7.78 -24.65 11.71
N PHE A 79 9.03 -24.43 11.31
CA PHE A 79 9.41 -23.29 10.48
C PHE A 79 8.85 -23.41 9.05
N GLU A 80 8.71 -24.62 8.53
CA GLU A 80 8.23 -24.87 7.17
C GLU A 80 6.79 -24.40 6.99
N GLY A 81 6.52 -23.69 5.90
CA GLY A 81 5.19 -23.26 5.53
C GLY A 81 5.14 -21.94 4.78
N GLU A 82 3.91 -21.55 4.44
CA GLU A 82 3.59 -20.22 3.92
C GLU A 82 3.04 -19.38 5.08
N TRP A 83 3.78 -18.34 5.41
CA TRP A 83 3.59 -17.46 6.55
C TRP A 83 3.08 -16.12 6.08
N HIS A 84 1.94 -15.67 6.60
CA HIS A 84 1.32 -14.40 6.23
C HIS A 84 1.37 -13.42 7.39
N ARG A 85 1.81 -12.18 7.10
CA ARG A 85 1.85 -11.11 8.08
C ARG A 85 0.44 -10.82 8.60
N THR A 86 0.29 -10.79 9.91
CA THR A 86 -0.99 -10.64 10.60
C THR A 86 -0.96 -9.43 11.55
N ASN A 87 -2.11 -9.10 12.14
CA ASN A 87 -2.31 -8.00 13.08
C ASN A 87 -1.84 -6.64 12.52
N THR A 88 -2.00 -6.44 11.22
CA THR A 88 -1.52 -5.28 10.46
C THR A 88 -2.60 -4.78 9.50
N HIS A 89 -2.36 -3.63 8.86
CA HIS A 89 -3.18 -3.18 7.75
C HIS A 89 -2.99 -4.12 6.55
N SER A 90 -4.05 -4.45 5.80
CA SER A 90 -3.94 -5.34 4.63
C SER A 90 -3.02 -4.80 3.53
N SER A 91 -2.86 -3.49 3.43
CA SER A 91 -1.86 -2.83 2.54
C SER A 91 -0.43 -2.87 3.07
N ILE A 92 -0.22 -3.28 4.33
CA ILE A 92 1.10 -3.45 4.95
C ILE A 92 1.25 -4.94 5.27
N ASN A 93 1.25 -5.75 4.21
CA ASN A 93 1.29 -7.21 4.31
C ASN A 93 2.68 -7.76 3.97
N GLY A 94 2.84 -9.06 4.15
CA GLY A 94 3.98 -9.81 3.68
C GLY A 94 3.66 -11.29 3.68
N THR A 95 4.24 -12.03 2.76
CA THR A 95 4.18 -13.49 2.70
C THR A 95 5.59 -14.04 2.63
N ILE A 96 5.87 -15.05 3.44
CA ILE A 96 7.16 -15.75 3.47
C ILE A 96 6.89 -17.22 3.27
N THR A 97 7.58 -17.83 2.31
CA THR A 97 7.61 -19.28 2.15
C THR A 97 8.92 -19.80 2.68
N ILE A 98 8.86 -20.77 3.59
CA ILE A 98 9.99 -21.55 4.07
C ILE A 98 9.76 -23.00 3.63
N ASP A 99 10.58 -23.50 2.71
CA ASP A 99 10.36 -24.77 2.01
C ASP A 99 11.47 -25.81 2.24
N GLU A 100 12.67 -25.38 2.63
CA GLU A 100 13.77 -26.25 3.04
C GLU A 100 14.27 -25.86 4.43
N VAL A 101 14.15 -26.77 5.40
CA VAL A 101 14.74 -26.63 6.73
C VAL A 101 15.67 -27.82 6.97
N ASN A 102 16.93 -27.51 7.26
CA ASN A 102 17.98 -28.48 7.55
C ASN A 102 18.51 -28.26 8.98
N GLU A 103 19.49 -29.05 9.40
CA GLU A 103 20.06 -28.96 10.75
C GLU A 103 20.64 -27.57 11.08
N ASP A 104 21.24 -26.90 10.08
CA ASP A 104 21.98 -25.65 10.28
C ASP A 104 21.24 -24.39 9.78
N ASN A 105 20.25 -24.55 8.89
CA ASN A 105 19.63 -23.42 8.19
C ASN A 105 18.21 -23.69 7.70
N LEU A 106 17.55 -22.61 7.29
CA LEU A 106 16.33 -22.62 6.50
C LEU A 106 16.49 -21.77 5.24
N HIS A 107 15.89 -22.21 4.14
CA HIS A 107 15.70 -21.41 2.94
C HIS A 107 14.37 -20.66 3.04
N PHE A 108 14.35 -19.40 2.62
CA PHE A 108 13.11 -18.63 2.55
C PHE A 108 13.03 -17.76 1.30
N VAL A 109 11.79 -17.51 0.87
CA VAL A 109 11.42 -16.50 -0.13
C VAL A 109 10.32 -15.62 0.46
N GLY A 110 10.55 -14.32 0.54
CA GLY A 110 9.62 -13.35 1.11
C GLY A 110 9.23 -12.26 0.12
N GLU A 111 7.93 -11.93 0.07
CA GLU A 111 7.37 -10.78 -0.62
C GLU A 111 6.68 -9.87 0.40
N PHE A 112 6.93 -8.57 0.34
CA PHE A 112 6.51 -7.60 1.34
C PHE A 112 5.89 -6.38 0.68
N GLN A 113 4.88 -5.80 1.31
CA GLN A 113 4.16 -4.64 0.79
C GLN A 113 4.02 -3.54 1.83
N PHE A 114 4.07 -2.30 1.34
CA PHE A 114 3.69 -1.09 2.05
C PHE A 114 2.93 -0.20 1.07
N PHE A 115 1.60 -0.30 1.08
CA PHE A 115 0.71 0.32 0.11
C PHE A 115 1.13 -0.02 -1.33
N TYR A 116 1.54 0.97 -2.13
CA TYR A 116 1.99 0.78 -3.51
C TYR A 116 3.48 0.46 -3.64
N HIS A 117 4.19 0.30 -2.53
CA HIS A 117 5.57 -0.15 -2.53
C HIS A 117 5.65 -1.64 -2.25
N SER A 118 6.53 -2.32 -2.98
CA SER A 118 6.81 -3.73 -2.81
C SER A 118 8.29 -3.94 -2.50
N GLY A 119 8.61 -5.09 -1.94
CA GLY A 119 9.96 -5.55 -1.73
C GLY A 119 9.99 -7.06 -1.66
N ASP A 120 11.17 -7.61 -1.87
CA ASP A 120 11.43 -9.04 -1.80
C ASP A 120 12.73 -9.32 -1.05
N ALA A 121 12.81 -10.48 -0.40
CA ALA A 121 14.03 -11.01 0.18
C ALA A 121 14.06 -12.53 0.02
N GLU A 122 15.22 -13.08 -0.30
CA GLU A 122 15.42 -14.51 -0.49
C GLU A 122 16.80 -14.91 0.01
N GLY A 123 16.89 -16.11 0.59
CA GLY A 123 18.17 -16.75 0.86
C GLY A 123 18.12 -17.75 2.00
N GLU A 124 19.31 -18.00 2.56
CA GLU A 124 19.51 -18.94 3.66
C GLU A 124 19.61 -18.18 4.99
N ALA A 125 18.74 -18.50 5.95
CA ALA A 125 18.85 -18.04 7.33
C ALA A 125 19.45 -19.16 8.20
N TYR A 126 20.47 -18.86 8.99
CA TYR A 126 21.18 -19.85 9.80
C TYR A 126 20.69 -19.82 11.24
N PHE A 127 20.48 -21.00 11.83
CA PHE A 127 20.04 -21.10 13.21
C PHE A 127 21.11 -20.55 14.18
N ILE A 128 20.67 -19.73 15.12
CA ILE A 128 21.50 -19.17 16.21
C ILE A 128 21.03 -19.62 17.59
N SER A 129 19.82 -20.19 17.67
CA SER A 129 19.23 -20.81 18.85
C SER A 129 18.16 -21.83 18.41
N GLU A 130 17.50 -22.48 19.38
CA GLU A 130 16.46 -23.49 19.10
C GLU A 130 15.30 -22.94 18.27
N ASN A 131 14.97 -21.68 18.46
CA ASN A 131 13.80 -21.05 17.87
C ASN A 131 14.13 -19.80 17.06
N GLU A 132 15.40 -19.55 16.76
CA GLU A 132 15.82 -18.37 16.00
C GLU A 132 16.79 -18.70 14.87
N ALA A 133 16.56 -18.07 13.72
CA ALA A 133 17.45 -18.08 12.57
C ALA A 133 17.74 -16.66 12.09
N VAL A 134 18.92 -16.43 11.51
CA VAL A 134 19.34 -15.12 11.01
C VAL A 134 19.79 -15.21 9.56
N TYR A 135 19.17 -14.40 8.71
CA TYR A 135 19.65 -14.06 7.38
C TYR A 135 20.45 -12.76 7.43
N GLU A 136 21.56 -12.68 6.70
CA GLU A 136 22.39 -11.47 6.57
C GLU A 136 22.78 -11.29 5.11
N ASP A 137 22.63 -10.07 4.60
CA ASP A 137 23.15 -9.63 3.31
C ASP A 137 23.95 -8.33 3.43
N GLU A 138 24.35 -7.73 2.31
CA GLU A 138 25.11 -6.48 2.30
C GLU A 138 24.32 -5.25 2.80
N ARG A 139 23.00 -5.39 2.99
CA ARG A 139 22.07 -4.30 3.31
C ARG A 139 21.48 -4.40 4.71
N GLY A 140 21.50 -5.58 5.31
CA GLY A 140 20.96 -5.79 6.64
C GLY A 140 20.83 -7.24 7.06
N THR A 141 20.09 -7.43 8.13
CA THR A 141 19.78 -8.74 8.71
C THR A 141 18.27 -8.92 8.85
N ILE A 142 17.82 -10.17 8.78
CA ILE A 142 16.46 -10.59 9.17
C ILE A 142 16.63 -11.66 10.23
N THR A 143 16.12 -11.40 11.43
CA THR A 143 16.00 -12.40 12.50
C THR A 143 14.59 -12.99 12.47
N PHE A 144 14.52 -14.31 12.33
CA PHE A 144 13.33 -15.12 12.41
C PHE A 144 13.23 -15.70 13.81
N THR A 145 12.10 -15.55 14.49
CA THR A 145 11.85 -16.11 15.82
C THR A 145 10.53 -16.87 15.80
N LEU A 146 10.53 -18.17 16.08
CA LEU A 146 9.33 -19.00 16.13
C LEU A 146 8.93 -19.26 17.58
N GLU A 147 7.82 -18.69 18.03
CA GLU A 147 7.31 -18.86 19.40
C GLU A 147 5.80 -19.08 19.38
N ASP A 148 5.31 -20.06 20.15
CA ASP A 148 3.89 -20.38 20.29
C ASP A 148 3.12 -20.58 18.95
N GLY A 149 3.82 -21.00 17.89
CA GLY A 149 3.25 -21.21 16.55
C GLY A 149 3.12 -19.94 15.70
N GLU A 150 3.71 -18.84 16.15
CA GLU A 150 3.82 -17.57 15.41
C GLU A 150 5.28 -17.30 15.03
N LEU A 151 5.48 -16.83 13.80
CA LEU A 151 6.79 -16.43 13.31
C LEU A 151 6.90 -14.91 13.42
N SER A 152 7.83 -14.42 14.24
CA SER A 152 8.16 -13.00 14.33
C SER A 152 9.42 -12.72 13.53
N LEU A 153 9.39 -11.67 12.71
CA LEU A 153 10.56 -11.15 12.03
C LEU A 153 10.93 -9.77 12.57
N VAL A 154 12.24 -9.56 12.73
CA VAL A 154 12.83 -8.26 13.02
C VAL A 154 14.03 -8.07 12.09
N SER A 155 14.09 -6.93 11.43
CA SER A 155 15.18 -6.55 10.55
C SER A 155 16.01 -5.41 11.10
N GLU A 156 17.32 -5.46 10.86
CA GLU A 156 18.21 -4.32 11.02
C GLU A 156 18.75 -3.94 9.64
N GLY A 157 18.70 -2.66 9.28
CA GLY A 157 19.09 -2.20 7.94
C GLY A 157 17.94 -2.33 6.93
N ASN A 158 18.24 -2.76 5.72
CA ASN A 158 17.26 -2.92 4.63
C ASN A 158 17.53 -4.21 3.82
N PRO A 159 17.49 -5.39 4.48
CA PRO A 159 17.82 -6.68 3.86
C PRO A 159 16.94 -6.96 2.65
N GLY A 160 17.49 -7.61 1.63
CA GLY A 160 16.81 -7.84 0.36
C GLY A 160 16.59 -6.57 -0.45
N TYR A 161 15.65 -6.60 -1.39
CA TYR A 161 15.28 -5.47 -2.26
C TYR A 161 13.99 -4.80 -1.77
N MET A 162 14.03 -4.23 -0.56
CA MET A 162 12.87 -3.50 -0.03
C MET A 162 12.68 -2.14 -0.70
N GLY A 163 11.47 -1.91 -1.22
CA GLY A 163 11.01 -0.60 -1.65
C GLY A 163 10.90 0.40 -0.48
N ASN A 164 10.56 1.64 -0.82
CA ASN A 164 10.45 2.71 0.16
C ASN A 164 9.47 2.34 1.30
N ARG A 165 9.94 2.33 2.55
CA ARG A 165 9.18 2.00 3.76
C ARG A 165 8.63 0.56 3.82
N VAL A 166 8.99 -0.30 2.88
CA VAL A 166 8.70 -1.72 2.96
C VAL A 166 9.62 -2.32 4.03
N THR A 167 9.07 -3.19 4.87
CA THR A 167 9.82 -3.86 5.94
C THR A 167 9.33 -5.30 6.08
N THR A 168 10.23 -6.20 6.44
CA THR A 168 9.92 -7.58 6.82
C THR A 168 9.35 -7.69 8.23
N ASP A 169 9.51 -6.63 9.06
CA ASP A 169 9.20 -6.67 10.48
C ASP A 169 7.75 -7.02 10.76
N GLY A 170 7.49 -7.91 11.71
CA GLY A 170 6.13 -8.17 12.18
C GLY A 170 5.90 -9.63 12.53
N THR A 171 4.66 -9.92 12.89
CA THR A 171 4.21 -11.26 13.23
C THR A 171 3.52 -11.91 12.04
N TYR A 172 3.81 -13.18 11.81
CA TYR A 172 3.31 -13.99 10.73
C TYR A 172 2.66 -15.25 11.28
N VAL A 173 1.62 -15.70 10.58
CA VAL A 173 0.86 -16.91 10.91
C VAL A 173 0.67 -17.77 9.68
N ILE A 174 0.54 -19.08 9.88
CA ILE A 174 0.11 -20.00 8.82
C ILE A 174 -1.41 -19.90 8.67
N GLY A 175 -1.89 -19.75 7.44
CA GLY A 175 -3.32 -19.64 7.12
C GLY A 175 -3.82 -18.20 7.04
N GLU A 176 -5.10 -17.97 7.32
CA GLU A 176 -5.73 -16.66 7.10
C GLU A 176 -5.19 -15.58 8.07
N PRO A 177 -4.57 -14.51 7.58
CA PRO A 177 -4.10 -13.41 8.41
C PRO A 177 -5.27 -12.55 8.94
N ALA A 178 -5.08 -11.96 10.11
CA ALA A 178 -5.99 -10.97 10.67
C ALA A 178 -5.55 -9.56 10.26
N TYR A 179 -6.38 -8.87 9.47
CA TYR A 179 -6.13 -7.49 9.08
C TYR A 179 -6.97 -6.51 9.89
N THR A 180 -6.37 -5.41 10.31
CA THR A 180 -7.02 -4.36 11.11
C THR A 180 -8.12 -3.62 10.35
N ASN A 181 -8.06 -3.61 9.01
CA ASN A 181 -9.00 -2.93 8.13
C ASN A 181 -9.94 -3.87 7.37
N ARG A 182 -10.06 -5.15 7.77
CA ARG A 182 -10.85 -6.17 7.04
C ARG A 182 -12.30 -5.76 6.76
N ASN A 183 -12.90 -4.96 7.65
CA ASN A 183 -14.30 -4.54 7.57
C ASN A 183 -14.47 -3.03 7.38
N VAL A 184 -13.43 -2.32 6.93
CA VAL A 184 -13.41 -0.83 6.90
C VAL A 184 -14.65 -0.22 6.22
N ILE A 185 -15.11 -0.77 5.08
CA ILE A 185 -16.31 -0.26 4.40
C ILE A 185 -17.56 -0.40 5.26
N ALA A 186 -17.78 -1.58 5.85
CA ALA A 186 -18.98 -1.84 6.65
C ALA A 186 -18.98 -1.08 7.97
N GLU A 187 -17.79 -0.81 8.53
CA GLU A 187 -17.63 -0.04 9.77
C GLU A 187 -17.84 1.47 9.52
N THR A 188 -17.30 2.00 8.42
CA THR A 188 -17.43 3.43 8.07
C THR A 188 -18.80 3.78 7.47
N PHE A 189 -19.40 2.89 6.67
CA PHE A 189 -20.66 3.11 5.94
C PHE A 189 -21.75 2.09 6.32
N PRO A 190 -22.24 2.09 7.58
CA PRO A 190 -23.11 1.03 8.09
C PRO A 190 -24.56 1.08 7.57
N ASN A 191 -25.02 2.18 6.99
CA ASN A 191 -26.41 2.38 6.56
C ASN A 191 -26.59 2.24 5.03
N GLY A 192 -25.63 1.65 4.33
CA GLY A 192 -25.66 1.48 2.87
C GLY A 192 -25.19 2.71 2.10
N GLU A 193 -24.57 3.69 2.78
CA GLU A 193 -24.04 4.89 2.13
C GLU A 193 -22.99 4.55 1.06
N ASN A 194 -22.25 3.43 1.22
CA ASN A 194 -21.29 2.96 0.24
C ASN A 194 -21.95 2.59 -1.11
N GLU A 195 -23.17 2.02 -1.10
CA GLU A 195 -23.91 1.71 -2.33
C GLU A 195 -24.36 3.00 -3.04
N GLU A 196 -24.86 3.97 -2.27
CA GLU A 196 -25.29 5.27 -2.79
C GLU A 196 -24.11 6.08 -3.35
N ILE A 197 -22.98 6.13 -2.65
CA ILE A 197 -21.74 6.74 -3.15
C ILE A 197 -21.30 6.07 -4.46
N SER A 198 -21.35 4.74 -4.51
CA SER A 198 -20.95 3.99 -5.70
C SER A 198 -21.87 4.27 -6.90
N GLU A 199 -23.18 4.40 -6.65
CA GLU A 199 -24.16 4.76 -7.68
C GLU A 199 -23.92 6.19 -8.21
N MET A 200 -23.66 7.16 -7.33
CA MET A 200 -23.35 8.53 -7.72
C MET A 200 -22.07 8.65 -8.55
N LEU A 201 -21.05 7.85 -8.22
CA LEU A 201 -19.77 7.84 -8.92
C LEU A 201 -19.81 7.03 -10.23
N GLY A 202 -20.69 6.04 -10.32
CA GLY A 202 -20.79 5.18 -11.51
C GLY A 202 -19.49 4.43 -11.80
N GLU A 203 -19.00 4.50 -13.04
CA GLU A 203 -17.86 3.71 -13.51
C GLU A 203 -16.54 4.00 -12.76
N ILE A 204 -16.39 5.19 -12.18
CA ILE A 204 -15.16 5.58 -11.46
C ILE A 204 -15.19 5.18 -9.98
N SER A 205 -16.31 4.61 -9.49
CA SER A 205 -16.48 4.27 -8.07
C SER A 205 -15.36 3.39 -7.52
N ASP A 206 -14.90 2.42 -8.30
CA ASP A 206 -13.85 1.51 -7.83
C ASP A 206 -12.52 2.23 -7.66
N GLU A 207 -12.15 3.08 -8.63
CA GLU A 207 -10.88 3.80 -8.67
C GLU A 207 -10.79 4.90 -7.59
N VAL A 208 -11.86 5.66 -7.39
CA VAL A 208 -11.80 6.87 -6.54
C VAL A 208 -12.38 6.68 -5.16
N PHE A 209 -13.15 5.62 -4.92
CA PHE A 209 -13.80 5.34 -3.64
C PHE A 209 -13.39 3.97 -3.11
N LEU A 210 -13.88 2.87 -3.69
CA LEU A 210 -13.74 1.54 -3.08
C LEU A 210 -12.28 1.10 -2.90
N THR A 211 -11.46 1.18 -3.94
CA THR A 211 -10.04 0.82 -3.86
C THR A 211 -9.31 1.67 -2.82
N PRO A 212 -9.39 3.02 -2.85
CA PRO A 212 -8.85 3.86 -1.77
C PRO A 212 -9.36 3.49 -0.38
N THR A 213 -10.65 3.21 -0.18
CA THR A 213 -11.18 2.81 1.13
C THR A 213 -10.57 1.50 1.61
N TYR A 214 -10.37 0.53 0.71
CA TYR A 214 -9.77 -0.77 1.07
C TYR A 214 -8.29 -0.65 1.40
N ILE A 215 -7.54 0.16 0.66
CA ILE A 215 -6.08 0.19 0.80
C ILE A 215 -5.58 1.34 1.65
N GLY A 216 -6.36 2.39 1.82
CA GLY A 216 -5.99 3.63 2.47
C GLY A 216 -6.26 3.64 3.97
N ILE A 217 -5.92 4.76 4.59
CA ILE A 217 -6.25 5.05 5.98
C ILE A 217 -7.53 5.87 5.97
N VAL A 218 -8.56 5.36 6.65
CA VAL A 218 -9.86 6.00 6.78
C VAL A 218 -10.00 6.55 8.21
N THR A 219 -10.35 7.82 8.32
CA THR A 219 -10.63 8.50 9.58
C THR A 219 -12.02 9.13 9.54
N GLU A 220 -12.66 9.20 10.69
CA GLU A 220 -14.03 9.72 10.83
C GLU A 220 -14.10 10.64 12.05
N GLU A 221 -14.82 11.75 11.89
CA GLU A 221 -15.12 12.70 12.97
C GLU A 221 -16.53 13.28 12.83
N ASP A 222 -17.15 13.60 13.96
CA ASP A 222 -18.41 14.34 13.99
C ASP A 222 -18.14 15.83 13.74
N VAL A 223 -18.91 16.45 12.85
CA VAL A 223 -18.77 17.87 12.49
C VAL A 223 -20.12 18.58 12.46
N THR A 224 -20.10 19.91 12.51
CA THR A 224 -21.28 20.75 12.31
C THR A 224 -21.07 21.63 11.09
N LEU A 225 -22.00 21.58 10.13
CA LEU A 225 -21.98 22.43 8.94
C LEU A 225 -22.31 23.89 9.29
N SER A 226 -21.99 24.80 8.37
CA SER A 226 -22.17 26.25 8.59
C SER A 226 -23.63 26.69 8.83
N ASP A 227 -24.61 25.87 8.42
CA ASP A 227 -26.04 26.09 8.67
C ASP A 227 -26.54 25.48 9.99
N GLY A 228 -25.66 24.80 10.74
CA GLY A 228 -25.96 24.13 12.00
C GLY A 228 -26.33 22.65 11.86
N THR A 229 -26.31 22.08 10.66
CA THR A 229 -26.59 20.66 10.43
C THR A 229 -25.46 19.79 10.98
N SER A 230 -25.80 18.76 11.76
CA SER A 230 -24.85 17.75 12.22
C SER A 230 -24.51 16.78 11.09
N ALA A 231 -23.24 16.40 10.99
CA ALA A 231 -22.73 15.53 9.94
C ALA A 231 -21.53 14.72 10.44
N ARG A 232 -21.14 13.72 9.65
CA ARG A 232 -19.89 12.97 9.80
C ARG A 232 -18.96 13.38 8.67
N HIS A 233 -17.74 13.73 9.00
CA HIS A 233 -16.65 13.94 8.04
C HIS A 233 -15.79 12.68 8.01
N ILE A 234 -15.63 12.10 6.82
CA ILE A 234 -14.86 10.90 6.58
C ILE A 234 -13.75 11.25 5.60
N GLU A 235 -12.51 11.14 6.05
CA GLU A 235 -11.32 11.34 5.24
C GLU A 235 -10.72 9.97 4.92
N CYS A 236 -10.32 9.78 3.66
CA CYS A 236 -9.53 8.63 3.24
C CYS A 236 -8.33 9.12 2.47
N TYR A 237 -7.14 8.68 2.86
CA TYR A 237 -5.92 8.93 2.10
C TYR A 237 -5.12 7.65 1.95
N VAL A 238 -4.51 7.45 0.78
CA VAL A 238 -3.58 6.34 0.55
C VAL A 238 -2.15 6.84 0.74
N PRO A 239 -1.44 6.43 1.81
CA PRO A 239 -0.04 6.78 1.97
C PRO A 239 0.78 6.50 0.72
N THR A 240 1.70 7.41 0.41
CA THR A 240 2.62 7.34 -0.74
C THR A 240 1.98 7.49 -2.12
N ASP A 241 0.68 7.76 -2.18
CA ASP A 241 -0.06 8.07 -3.40
C ASP A 241 -0.92 9.34 -3.21
N THR A 242 -1.45 9.86 -4.31
CA THR A 242 -2.39 10.99 -4.33
C THR A 242 -3.86 10.55 -4.30
N ALA A 243 -4.12 9.25 -4.25
CA ALA A 243 -5.46 8.71 -4.13
C ALA A 243 -6.04 8.94 -2.73
N GLY A 244 -7.32 9.27 -2.70
CA GLY A 244 -8.04 9.60 -1.48
C GLY A 244 -9.29 10.44 -1.77
N TYR A 245 -10.03 10.73 -0.71
CA TYR A 245 -11.25 11.50 -0.77
C TYR A 245 -11.58 12.09 0.60
N ASP A 246 -12.47 13.07 0.58
CA ASP A 246 -13.22 13.55 1.72
C ASP A 246 -14.73 13.34 1.46
N ILE A 247 -15.46 12.93 2.49
CA ILE A 247 -16.91 12.76 2.44
C ILE A 247 -17.54 13.48 3.62
N ILE A 248 -18.63 14.20 3.38
CA ILE A 248 -19.54 14.68 4.42
C ILE A 248 -20.86 13.94 4.26
N ILE A 249 -21.33 13.31 5.34
CA ILE A 249 -22.64 12.66 5.42
C ILE A 249 -23.46 13.33 6.51
N THR A 250 -24.52 14.04 6.16
CA THR A 250 -25.40 14.72 7.11
C THR A 250 -26.39 13.75 7.76
N GLU A 251 -26.95 14.12 8.91
CA GLU A 251 -27.96 13.29 9.61
C GLU A 251 -29.23 13.02 8.78
N ASP A 252 -29.57 13.89 7.84
CA ASP A 252 -30.70 13.72 6.92
C ASP A 252 -30.35 12.91 5.66
N GLY A 253 -29.12 12.40 5.55
CA GLY A 253 -28.67 11.49 4.49
C GLY A 253 -28.10 12.17 3.24
N MET A 254 -27.81 13.47 3.30
CA MET A 254 -27.11 14.13 2.19
C MET A 254 -25.63 13.75 2.23
N ILE A 255 -25.09 13.40 1.07
CA ILE A 255 -23.71 12.95 0.88
C ILE A 255 -23.01 13.95 -0.04
N TYR A 256 -21.85 14.43 0.39
CA TYR A 256 -20.95 15.26 -0.39
C TYR A 256 -19.63 14.54 -0.49
N PHE A 257 -19.26 14.09 -1.69
CA PHE A 257 -18.03 13.35 -1.94
C PHE A 257 -17.09 14.20 -2.78
N LEU A 258 -15.82 14.29 -2.35
CA LEU A 258 -14.75 14.97 -3.07
C LEU A 258 -13.51 14.08 -3.15
N SER A 259 -13.15 13.59 -4.33
CA SER A 259 -11.87 12.88 -4.51
C SER A 259 -10.69 13.84 -4.60
N TYR A 260 -9.50 13.39 -4.19
CA TYR A 260 -8.23 14.10 -4.34
C TYR A 260 -7.79 14.30 -5.81
N GLY A 261 -8.59 13.79 -6.76
CA GLY A 261 -8.47 13.98 -8.21
C GLY A 261 -9.52 14.91 -8.84
N SER A 262 -10.31 15.64 -8.03
CA SER A 262 -11.32 16.66 -8.42
C SER A 262 -12.70 16.14 -8.87
N ALA A 263 -13.04 14.87 -8.62
CA ALA A 263 -14.42 14.41 -8.79
C ALA A 263 -15.23 14.86 -7.57
N PHE A 264 -16.19 15.75 -7.80
CA PHE A 264 -17.18 16.14 -6.79
C PHE A 264 -18.55 15.61 -7.21
N VAL A 265 -19.19 14.85 -6.34
CA VAL A 265 -20.56 14.36 -6.52
C VAL A 265 -21.36 14.52 -5.23
N THR A 266 -22.67 14.74 -5.37
CA THR A 266 -23.60 14.85 -4.24
C THR A 266 -25.00 14.45 -4.66
N ASN A 267 -25.78 13.93 -3.71
CA ASN A 267 -27.21 13.66 -3.85
C ASN A 267 -28.08 14.88 -3.47
N ASP A 268 -27.49 15.96 -2.93
CA ASP A 268 -28.18 17.22 -2.70
C ASP A 268 -28.39 17.96 -4.02
N THR A 269 -29.63 17.89 -4.53
CA THR A 269 -30.01 18.51 -5.81
C THR A 269 -30.02 20.04 -5.79
N ASP A 270 -30.07 20.65 -4.60
CA ASP A 270 -30.07 22.11 -4.43
C ASP A 270 -28.64 22.65 -4.22
N TYR A 271 -27.66 21.78 -3.98
CA TYR A 271 -26.26 22.16 -3.84
C TYR A 271 -25.62 22.49 -5.20
N THR A 272 -25.01 23.68 -5.29
CA THR A 272 -24.46 24.21 -6.56
C THR A 272 -22.94 24.40 -6.57
N SER A 273 -22.29 24.26 -5.41
CA SER A 273 -20.82 24.33 -5.32
C SER A 273 -20.19 23.02 -5.81
N ARG A 274 -18.87 23.07 -6.09
CA ARG A 274 -18.04 21.89 -6.39
C ARG A 274 -17.02 21.61 -5.28
N GLU A 275 -17.21 22.24 -4.14
CA GLU A 275 -16.41 22.11 -2.92
C GLU A 275 -17.28 21.45 -1.86
N LEU A 276 -16.66 20.88 -0.82
CA LEU A 276 -17.40 20.39 0.33
C LEU A 276 -18.09 21.55 1.07
N PRO A 277 -19.27 21.33 1.67
CA PRO A 277 -19.85 22.26 2.63
C PRO A 277 -18.84 22.65 3.71
N ALA A 278 -18.77 23.95 4.03
CA ALA A 278 -17.92 24.41 5.12
C ALA A 278 -18.45 23.92 6.48
N TYR A 279 -17.54 23.43 7.33
CA TYR A 279 -17.86 22.84 8.63
C TYR A 279 -16.90 23.27 9.74
N THR A 280 -17.29 22.97 10.97
CA THR A 280 -16.45 23.08 12.17
C THR A 280 -16.45 21.74 12.91
N ALA A 281 -15.28 21.29 13.34
CA ALA A 281 -15.08 20.16 14.25
C ALA A 281 -15.18 20.59 15.72
#